data_AF-A0A225WSA6-F1
#
_entry.id   AF-A0A225WSA6-F1
#
_cell.length_a   1.000
_cell.length_b   1.000
_cell.length_c   1.000
_cell.angle_alpha   90.00
_cell.angle_beta   90.00
_cell.angle_gamma   90.00
#
_symmetry.space_group_name_H-M   'P 1'
#
loop_
_entity.id
_entity.type
_entity.pdbx_description
1 polymer ?
#
loop_
_entity_poly.entity_id
_entity_poly.type
_entity_poly.pdbx_seq_one_letter_code
_entity_poly.pdbx_strand_id
1 'polypeptide(L)'
;MAFSKDLRRRAIVLSFVYNIDMAQIAFLLGVSVYSINRWYQSFQKHRLVTGSKRVKRASRWPPTVCEFVLKYVEDHPCFYLEELQDTLRCNFGSVKSSTATICRALRFDLGLSSKDLTRRAREAKSDIH
;
A
#
# COMPACT_ATOMS: atom_id res chain seq x y z
N MET A 1 -19.37 9.80 -2.52
CA MET A 1 -19.01 11.22 -2.28
C MET A 1 -17.99 11.32 -1.16
N ALA A 2 -16.90 12.05 -1.38
CA ALA A 2 -15.86 12.23 -0.37
C ALA A 2 -16.11 13.52 0.42
N PHE A 3 -16.58 13.40 1.65
CA PHE A 3 -16.74 14.55 2.55
C PHE A 3 -15.39 15.15 2.94
N SER A 4 -15.34 16.49 3.06
CA SER A 4 -14.13 17.23 3.44
C SER A 4 -13.61 16.81 4.82
N LYS A 5 -12.30 16.97 5.03
CA LYS A 5 -11.64 16.61 6.31
C LYS A 5 -12.20 17.43 7.47
N ASP A 6 -12.45 18.71 7.25
CA ASP A 6 -12.97 19.64 8.26
C ASP A 6 -14.39 19.30 8.68
N LEU A 7 -15.25 18.90 7.73
CA LEU A 7 -16.60 18.47 8.05
C LEU A 7 -16.60 17.22 8.95
N ARG A 8 -15.75 16.24 8.66
CA ARG A 8 -15.60 15.04 9.51
C ARG A 8 -15.07 15.38 10.90
N ARG A 9 -14.09 16.30 10.98
CA ARG A 9 -13.56 16.78 12.26
C ARG A 9 -14.65 17.46 13.08
N ARG A 10 -15.41 18.36 12.47
CA ARG A 10 -16.51 19.05 13.12
C ARG A 10 -17.55 18.08 13.64
N ALA A 11 -17.97 17.09 12.84
CA ALA A 11 -18.91 16.06 13.27
C ALA A 11 -18.40 15.25 14.47
N ILE A 12 -17.13 14.82 14.45
CA ILE A 12 -16.53 14.05 15.55
C ILE A 12 -16.39 14.91 16.80
N VAL A 13 -16.00 16.19 16.69
CA VAL A 13 -15.88 17.09 17.84
C VAL A 13 -17.25 17.32 18.49
N LEU A 14 -18.30 17.56 17.69
CA LEU A 14 -19.66 17.73 18.20
C LEU A 14 -20.17 16.48 18.92
N SER A 15 -19.88 15.29 18.41
CA SER A 15 -20.29 14.04 19.04
C SER A 15 -19.43 13.68 20.26
N PHE A 16 -18.10 13.76 20.16
CA PHE A 16 -17.18 13.24 21.18
C PHE A 16 -16.90 14.25 22.31
N VAL A 17 -16.76 15.54 22.00
CA VAL A 17 -16.43 16.58 23.00
C VAL A 17 -17.69 17.17 23.60
N TYR A 18 -18.67 17.49 22.75
CA TYR A 18 -19.91 18.15 23.18
C TYR A 18 -21.06 17.18 23.47
N ASN A 19 -20.87 15.88 23.24
CA ASN A 19 -21.85 14.83 23.51
C ASN A 19 -23.23 15.09 22.87
N ILE A 20 -23.23 15.70 21.68
CA ILE A 20 -24.44 16.01 20.92
C ILE A 20 -24.89 14.76 20.17
N ASP A 21 -26.20 14.55 20.11
CA ASP A 21 -26.79 13.40 19.43
C ASP A 21 -26.46 13.39 17.93
N MET A 22 -26.21 12.19 17.38
CA MET A 22 -25.79 12.03 15.99
C MET A 22 -26.88 12.44 14.99
N ALA A 23 -28.18 12.35 15.35
CA ALA A 23 -29.26 12.82 14.49
C ALA A 23 -29.28 14.36 14.41
N GLN A 24 -29.00 15.05 15.52
CA GLN A 24 -28.87 16.50 15.53
C GLN A 24 -27.66 16.97 14.71
N ILE A 25 -26.51 16.28 14.85
CA ILE A 25 -25.31 16.60 14.06
C ILE A 25 -25.56 16.33 12.56
N ALA A 26 -26.27 15.25 12.23
CA ALA A 26 -26.68 14.92 10.86
C ALA A 26 -27.50 16.05 10.24
N PHE A 27 -28.50 16.54 10.98
CA PHE A 27 -29.32 17.67 10.57
C PHE A 27 -28.49 18.95 10.42
N LEU A 28 -27.67 19.31 11.41
CA LEU A 28 -26.85 20.53 11.41
C LEU A 28 -25.81 20.59 10.29
N LEU A 29 -25.19 19.45 9.95
CA LEU A 29 -24.12 19.38 8.97
C LEU A 29 -24.61 18.91 7.59
N GLY A 30 -25.90 18.62 7.43
CA GLY A 30 -26.49 18.13 6.17
C GLY A 30 -25.91 16.77 5.74
N VAL A 31 -25.60 15.90 6.68
CA VAL A 31 -24.98 14.58 6.44
C VAL A 31 -25.80 13.45 7.03
N SER A 32 -25.72 12.27 6.43
CA SER A 32 -26.41 11.11 6.98
C SER A 32 -25.80 10.66 8.31
N VAL A 33 -26.66 10.23 9.24
CA VAL A 33 -26.25 9.61 10.52
C VAL A 33 -25.27 8.46 10.28
N TYR A 34 -25.50 7.66 9.23
CA TYR A 34 -24.60 6.58 8.83
C TYR A 34 -23.17 7.08 8.54
N SER A 35 -23.03 8.22 7.86
CA SER A 35 -21.72 8.79 7.55
C SER A 35 -20.98 9.22 8.82
N ILE A 36 -21.70 9.86 9.75
CA ILE A 36 -21.17 10.30 11.05
C ILE A 36 -20.73 9.08 11.87
N ASN A 37 -21.59 8.07 11.99
CA ASN A 37 -21.30 6.85 12.74
C ASN A 37 -20.07 6.12 12.16
N ARG A 38 -19.96 6.04 10.83
CA ARG A 38 -18.77 5.50 10.15
C ARG A 38 -17.49 6.26 10.50
N TRP A 39 -17.54 7.60 10.56
CA TRP A 39 -16.37 8.40 10.96
C TRP A 39 -16.04 8.23 12.43
N TYR A 40 -17.05 8.16 13.28
CA TYR A 40 -16.89 7.94 14.71
C TYR A 40 -16.25 6.58 15.00
N GLN A 41 -16.69 5.51 14.34
CA GLN A 41 -16.05 4.18 14.42
C GLN A 41 -14.59 4.22 13.93
N SER A 42 -14.33 4.91 12.82
CA SER A 42 -12.96 5.08 12.31
C SER A 42 -12.09 5.86 13.31
N PHE A 43 -12.66 6.85 13.99
CA PHE A 43 -11.97 7.64 15.01
C PHE A 43 -11.70 6.82 16.28
N GLN A 44 -12.66 6.02 16.75
CA GLN A 44 -12.44 5.12 17.88
C GLN A 44 -11.33 4.11 17.60
N LYS A 45 -11.28 3.56 16.38
CA LYS A 45 -10.28 2.55 16.01
C LYS A 45 -8.87 3.12 15.81
N HIS A 46 -8.76 4.29 15.18
CA HIS A 46 -7.45 4.82 14.74
C HIS A 46 -7.03 6.10 15.46
N ARG A 47 -7.89 6.69 16.31
CA ARG A 47 -7.74 8.03 16.92
C ARG A 47 -7.49 9.14 15.88
N LEU A 48 -7.79 8.87 14.62
CA LEU A 48 -7.57 9.76 13.48
C LEU A 48 -8.89 10.00 12.75
N VAL A 49 -9.23 11.28 12.57
CA VAL A 49 -10.43 11.71 11.85
C VAL A 49 -10.33 11.47 10.35
N THR A 50 -9.12 11.56 9.81
CA THR A 50 -8.84 11.08 8.46
C THR A 50 -8.59 9.59 8.52
N GLY A 51 -9.33 8.83 7.70
CA GLY A 51 -9.16 7.39 7.59
C GLY A 51 -7.69 7.00 7.54
N SER A 52 -7.37 5.85 8.15
CA SER A 52 -6.04 5.28 8.20
C SER A 52 -5.30 5.50 6.87
N LYS A 53 -4.01 5.87 6.94
CA LYS A 53 -3.10 5.83 5.79
C LYS A 53 -3.43 4.56 5.03
N ARG A 54 -3.74 4.67 3.73
CA ARG A 54 -4.06 3.52 2.88
C ARG A 54 -3.05 2.44 3.23
N VAL A 55 -3.53 1.29 3.71
CA VAL A 55 -2.67 0.13 3.95
C VAL A 55 -1.87 -0.03 2.67
N LYS A 56 -0.54 0.14 2.74
CA LYS A 56 0.32 -0.02 1.57
C LYS A 56 -0.06 -1.38 1.01
N ARG A 57 -0.51 -1.40 -0.25
CA ARG A 57 -0.89 -2.65 -0.93
C ARG A 57 0.41 -3.42 -1.16
N ALA A 58 0.88 -4.11 -0.14
CA ALA A 58 1.96 -5.06 -0.25
C ALA A 58 1.46 -6.23 -1.10
N SER A 59 2.32 -6.82 -1.92
CA SER A 59 1.95 -7.96 -2.80
C SER A 59 1.66 -9.23 -2.01
N ARG A 60 1.85 -9.17 -0.68
CA ARG A 60 1.73 -10.28 0.26
C ARG A 60 2.81 -11.34 0.04
N TRP A 61 3.92 -11.00 -0.62
CA TRP A 61 5.06 -11.89 -0.68
C TRP A 61 5.62 -12.08 0.74
N PRO A 62 5.88 -13.33 1.16
CA PRO A 62 6.60 -13.60 2.38
C PRO A 62 7.98 -12.91 2.34
N PRO A 63 8.52 -12.48 3.50
CA PRO A 63 9.83 -11.84 3.56
C PRO A 63 10.94 -12.70 2.95
N THR A 64 10.84 -14.02 3.06
CA THR A 64 11.77 -14.99 2.46
C THR A 64 11.86 -14.89 0.94
N VAL A 65 10.72 -14.64 0.27
CA VAL A 65 10.66 -14.46 -1.19
C VAL A 65 11.27 -13.11 -1.57
N CYS A 66 10.98 -12.07 -0.79
CA CYS A 66 11.57 -10.74 -1.01
C CYS A 66 13.09 -10.77 -0.90
N GLU A 67 13.65 -11.42 0.12
CA GLU A 67 15.10 -11.58 0.30
C GLU A 67 15.76 -12.35 -0.84
N PHE A 68 15.13 -13.45 -1.30
CA PHE A 68 15.60 -14.21 -2.44
C PHE A 68 15.65 -13.35 -3.72
N VAL A 69 14.58 -12.61 -4.00
CA VAL A 69 14.50 -11.76 -5.20
C VAL A 69 15.51 -10.61 -5.12
N LEU A 70 15.76 -10.04 -3.93
CA LEU A 70 16.81 -9.02 -3.78
C LEU A 70 18.18 -9.57 -4.14
N LYS A 71 18.56 -10.74 -3.60
CA LYS A 71 19.82 -11.40 -3.93
C LYS A 71 19.91 -11.72 -5.42
N TYR A 72 18.85 -12.28 -6.00
CA TYR A 72 18.80 -12.59 -7.43
C TYR A 72 18.99 -11.33 -8.31
N VAL A 73 18.40 -10.19 -7.93
CA VAL A 73 18.55 -8.92 -8.66
C VAL A 73 19.94 -8.31 -8.49
N GLU A 74 20.62 -8.58 -7.36
CA GLU A 74 22.01 -8.18 -7.14
C GLU A 74 22.97 -9.02 -7.99
N ASP A 75 22.79 -10.33 -8.02
CA ASP A 75 23.60 -11.27 -8.80
C ASP A 75 23.36 -11.12 -10.31
N HIS A 76 22.13 -10.77 -10.71
CA HIS A 76 21.70 -10.63 -12.10
C HIS A 76 21.06 -9.26 -12.35
N PRO A 77 21.85 -8.19 -12.57
CA PRO A 77 21.34 -6.83 -12.79
C PRO A 77 20.58 -6.67 -14.11
N CYS A 78 20.79 -7.56 -15.07
CA CYS A 78 20.15 -7.60 -16.38
C CYS A 78 19.34 -8.90 -16.55
N PHE A 79 18.32 -9.11 -15.73
CA PHE A 79 17.46 -10.29 -15.81
C PHE A 79 16.22 -10.05 -16.66
N TYR A 80 15.70 -11.11 -17.29
CA TYR A 80 14.37 -11.07 -17.90
C TYR A 80 13.29 -11.41 -16.87
N LEU A 81 12.12 -10.79 -17.01
CA LEU A 81 11.00 -11.03 -16.09
C LEU A 81 10.54 -12.50 -16.10
N GLU A 82 10.69 -13.18 -17.23
CA GLU A 82 10.36 -14.60 -17.41
C GLU A 82 11.31 -15.50 -16.61
N GLU A 83 12.61 -15.21 -16.61
CA GLU A 83 13.61 -15.94 -15.80
C GLU A 83 13.32 -15.78 -14.30
N LEU A 84 12.98 -14.57 -13.86
CA LEU A 84 12.58 -14.33 -12.48
C LEU A 84 11.28 -15.07 -12.14
N GLN A 85 10.34 -15.17 -13.09
CA GLN A 85 9.11 -15.90 -12.90
C GLN A 85 9.37 -17.41 -12.75
N ASP A 86 10.25 -17.98 -13.56
CA ASP A 86 10.56 -19.41 -13.53
C ASP A 86 11.37 -19.79 -12.29
N THR A 87 12.36 -18.97 -11.90
CA THR A 87 13.10 -19.17 -10.63
C THR A 87 12.18 -19.06 -9.41
N LEU A 88 11.20 -18.16 -9.42
CA LEU A 88 10.19 -18.07 -8.37
C LEU A 88 9.26 -19.30 -8.36
N ARG A 89 8.89 -19.85 -9.52
CA ARG A 89 8.08 -21.08 -9.60
C ARG A 89 8.84 -22.31 -9.11
N CYS A 90 10.11 -22.43 -9.47
CA CYS A 90 10.97 -23.52 -9.05
C CYS A 90 11.23 -23.51 -7.53
N ASN A 91 11.54 -22.34 -6.96
CA ASN A 91 11.88 -22.23 -5.54
C ASN A 91 10.66 -22.06 -4.63
N PHE A 92 9.60 -21.41 -5.11
CA PHE A 92 8.41 -21.05 -4.34
C PHE A 92 7.14 -21.31 -5.13
N GLY A 93 6.89 -22.58 -5.50
CA GLY A 93 5.74 -22.99 -6.32
C GLY A 93 4.34 -22.60 -5.82
N SER A 94 4.22 -22.14 -4.57
CA SER A 94 2.96 -21.62 -3.99
C SER A 94 2.74 -20.11 -4.16
N VAL A 95 3.73 -19.36 -4.65
CA VAL A 95 3.65 -17.89 -4.73
C VAL A 95 3.04 -17.45 -6.05
N LYS A 96 2.16 -16.45 -5.98
CA LYS A 96 1.59 -15.83 -7.19
C LYS A 96 2.71 -15.16 -7.99
N SER A 97 3.09 -15.80 -9.09
CA SER A 97 4.22 -15.41 -9.95
C SER A 97 3.78 -14.80 -11.28
N SER A 98 2.55 -14.26 -11.40
CA SER A 98 2.18 -13.57 -12.63
C SER A 98 3.04 -12.32 -12.81
N THR A 99 3.37 -11.99 -14.06
CA THR A 99 4.17 -10.81 -14.43
C THR A 99 3.70 -9.53 -13.73
N ALA A 100 2.38 -9.30 -13.68
CA ALA A 100 1.79 -8.16 -12.99
C ALA A 100 2.02 -8.18 -11.46
N THR A 101 2.05 -9.36 -10.83
CA THR A 101 2.32 -9.53 -9.40
C THR A 101 3.79 -9.29 -9.10
N ILE A 102 4.69 -9.83 -9.93
CA ILE A 102 6.14 -9.63 -9.81
C ILE A 102 6.48 -8.14 -9.98
N CYS A 103 5.98 -7.49 -11.03
CA CYS A 103 6.19 -6.05 -11.24
C CYS A 103 5.63 -5.19 -10.09
N ARG A 104 4.52 -5.62 -9.48
CA ARG A 104 3.97 -4.95 -8.29
C ARG A 104 4.87 -5.17 -7.08
N ALA A 105 5.36 -6.38 -6.85
CA ALA A 105 6.24 -6.70 -5.73
C ALA A 105 7.58 -5.98 -5.81
N LEU A 106 8.22 -6.00 -6.99
CA LEU A 106 9.44 -5.26 -7.27
C LEU A 106 9.27 -3.77 -6.90
N ARG A 107 8.16 -3.14 -7.31
CA ARG A 107 7.93 -1.71 -7.09
C ARG A 107 7.49 -1.35 -5.66
N PHE A 108 6.59 -2.14 -5.05
CA PHE A 108 5.94 -1.77 -3.79
C PHE A 108 6.51 -2.45 -2.56
N ASP A 109 7.01 -3.68 -2.68
CA ASP A 109 7.61 -4.41 -1.55
C ASP A 109 9.12 -4.22 -1.51
N LEU A 110 9.79 -4.21 -2.68
CA LEU A 110 11.25 -4.10 -2.79
C LEU A 110 11.74 -2.69 -3.14
N GLY A 111 10.84 -1.77 -3.51
CA GLY A 111 11.20 -0.39 -3.86
C GLY A 111 12.06 -0.26 -5.13
N LEU A 112 12.19 -1.34 -5.92
CA LEU A 112 12.94 -1.38 -7.16
C LEU A 112 12.14 -0.67 -8.26
N SER A 113 12.52 0.58 -8.54
CA SER A 113 11.94 1.32 -9.65
C SER A 113 12.62 0.96 -10.97
N SER A 114 11.95 1.25 -12.09
CA SER A 114 12.56 1.10 -13.43
C SER A 114 13.87 1.90 -13.56
N LYS A 115 14.02 3.02 -12.82
CA LYS A 115 15.28 3.78 -12.77
C LYS A 115 16.38 2.99 -12.06
N ASP A 116 16.07 2.31 -10.97
CA ASP A 116 17.03 1.50 -10.21
C ASP A 116 17.49 0.30 -11.01
N LEU A 117 16.57 -0.38 -11.71
CA LEU A 117 16.90 -1.48 -12.61
C LEU A 117 17.75 -1.00 -13.80
N THR A 118 17.41 0.15 -14.40
CA THR A 118 18.19 0.73 -15.51
C THR A 118 19.57 1.18 -15.06
N ARG A 119 19.70 1.75 -13.86
CA ARG A 119 20.99 2.14 -13.28
C ARG A 119 21.88 0.91 -13.09
N ARG A 120 21.37 -0.14 -12.43
CA ARG A 120 22.12 -1.39 -12.21
C ARG A 120 22.53 -2.04 -13.53
N ALA A 121 21.65 -2.07 -14.52
CA ALA A 121 21.97 -2.59 -15.84
C ALA A 121 23.06 -1.79 -16.57
N ARG A 122 23.26 -0.52 -16.23
CA ARG A 122 24.38 0.30 -16.76
C ARG A 122 25.67 0.04 -16.01
N GLU A 123 25.62 0.00 -14.67
CA GLU A 123 26.77 -0.29 -13.81
C GLU A 123 27.37 -1.67 -14.14
N ALA A 124 26.51 -2.68 -14.32
CA ALA A 124 26.94 -4.02 -14.73
C ALA A 124 27.61 -4.05 -16.12
N LYS A 125 27.24 -3.12 -17.02
CA LYS A 125 27.89 -3.02 -18.33
C LYS A 125 29.23 -2.29 -18.26
N SER A 126 29.43 -1.39 -17.29
CA SER A 126 30.71 -0.70 -17.10
C SER A 126 31.78 -1.57 -16.44
N ASP A 127 31.39 -2.56 -15.64
CA ASP A 127 32.33 -3.48 -14.97
C ASP A 127 32.90 -4.58 -15.89
N ILE A 128 32.48 -4.62 -17.16
CA ILE A 128 32.93 -5.61 -18.17
C ILE A 128 34.10 -5.07 -19.04
N HIS A 129 34.68 -3.91 -18.71
CA HIS A 129 35.81 -3.31 -19.44
C HIS A 129 37.07 -3.18 -18.59
#